data_AF-A0A7X0P549-F1
#
_entry.id   AF-A0A7X0P549-F1
#
_cell.length_a   1.000
_cell.length_b   1.000
_cell.length_c   1.000
_cell.angle_alpha   90.00
_cell.angle_beta   90.00
_cell.angle_gamma   90.00
#
_symmetry.space_group_name_H-M   'P 1'
#
loop_
_entity.id
_entity.type
_entity.pdbx_description
1 polymer ?
#
loop_
_entity_poly.entity_id
_entity_poly.type
_entity_poly.pdbx_seq_one_letter_code
_entity_poly.pdbx_strand_id
1 'polypeptide(L)' 'MSCEHLVCAQCAHPVVEGRCPVCRANRERMHNHGFAGLPPALIALLLVALLVLTLAAQHLLGA' A
#
# COMPACT_ATOMS: atom_id res chain seq x y z
N MET A 1 -4.74 1.09 12.19
CA MET A 1 -3.83 1.69 13.21
C MET A 1 -3.06 2.79 12.51
N SER A 2 -3.55 4.03 12.59
CA SER A 2 -3.00 5.16 11.84
C SER A 2 -1.76 5.73 12.55
N CYS A 3 -0.73 6.08 11.78
CA CYS A 3 0.52 6.66 12.29
C CYS A 3 0.35 8.08 12.87
N GLU A 4 -0.82 8.69 12.70
CA GLU A 4 -1.10 10.10 13.01
C GLU A 4 -1.11 10.44 14.51
N HIS A 5 -1.30 9.43 15.38
CA HIS A 5 -1.30 9.62 16.84
C HIS A 5 -0.07 9.05 17.56
N LEU A 6 0.86 8.41 16.86
CA LEU A 6 2.05 7.86 17.50
C LEU A 6 3.11 8.94 17.67
N VAL A 7 3.41 9.27 18.93
CA VAL A 7 4.51 10.16 19.33
C VAL A 7 5.72 9.32 19.72
N CYS A 8 6.90 9.67 19.21
CA CYS A 8 8.13 8.97 19.56
C CYS A 8 8.63 9.38 20.96
N ALA A 9 8.87 8.41 21.85
CA ALA A 9 9.41 8.68 23.19
C ALA A 9 10.82 9.30 23.18
N GLN A 10 11.59 9.14 22.09
CA GLN A 10 12.97 9.65 22.00
C GLN A 10 13.05 11.12 21.57
N CYS A 11 12.15 11.57 20.68
CA CYS A 11 12.19 12.93 20.13
C CYS A 11 10.92 13.75 20.42
N ALA A 12 9.93 13.17 21.12
CA ALA A 12 8.65 13.77 21.47
C ALA A 12 7.86 14.35 20.27
N HIS A 13 8.16 13.88 19.05
CA HIS A 13 7.54 14.33 17.81
C HIS A 13 6.72 13.18 17.19
N PRO A 14 5.68 13.48 16.38
CA PRO A 14 4.98 12.44 15.65
C PRO A 14 5.91 11.60 14.76
N VAL A 15 5.66 10.29 14.75
CA VAL A 15 6.48 9.32 13.99
C VAL A 15 6.37 9.57 12.48
N VAL A 16 5.27 10.17 12.02
CA VAL A 16 5.01 10.49 10.61
C VAL A 16 6.01 11.49 10.02
N GLU A 17 6.60 12.40 10.82
CA GLU A 17 7.62 13.35 10.32
C GLU A 17 9.03 12.74 10.17
N GLY A 18 9.32 11.58 10.77
CA GLY A 18 10.61 10.91 10.55
C GLY A 18 11.88 11.68 11.00
N ARG A 19 11.75 12.57 11.99
CA ARG A 19 12.87 13.43 12.48
C ARG A 19 14.05 12.66 13.08
N CYS A 20 13.81 11.48 13.65
CA CYS A 20 14.80 10.68 14.35
C CYS A 20 15.01 9.31 13.69
N PRO A 21 16.15 8.61 13.89
CA PRO A 21 16.40 7.29 13.29
C PRO A 21 15.36 6.25 13.74
N VAL A 22 14.95 6.29 15.00
CA VAL A 22 13.89 5.43 15.56
C VAL A 22 12.53 5.70 14.89
N CYS A 23 12.24 6.98 14.62
CA CYS A 23 11.03 7.43 13.96
C CYS A 23 10.97 6.91 12.51
N ARG A 24 12.08 7.02 11.77
CA ARG A 24 12.19 6.50 10.40
C ARG A 24 12.04 4.98 10.35
N ALA A 25 12.72 4.25 11.24
CA ALA A 25 12.60 2.79 11.31
C ALA A 25 11.17 2.32 11.62
N ASN A 26 10.45 3.01 12.52
CA ASN A 26 9.05 2.69 12.81
C ASN A 26 8.12 3.08 11.66
N ARG A 27 8.36 4.22 11.02
CA ARG A 27 7.62 4.66 9.83
C ARG A 27 7.77 3.66 8.68
N GLU A 28 8.99 3.20 8.42
CA GLU A 28 9.27 2.16 7.43
C GLU A 28 8.52 0.88 7.76
N ARG A 29 8.58 0.39 9.01
CA ARG A 29 7.80 -0.78 9.44
C ARG A 29 6.30 -0.58 9.21
N MET A 30 5.74 0.57 9.56
CA MET A 30 4.32 0.86 9.35
C MET A 30 3.95 0.92 7.86
N HIS A 31 4.74 1.60 7.03
CA HIS A 31 4.52 1.69 5.59
C HIS A 31 4.79 0.37 4.85
N ASN A 32 5.55 -0.56 5.44
CA ASN A 32 5.77 -1.89 4.89
C ASN A 32 4.57 -2.84 5.07
N HIS A 33 3.49 -2.42 5.75
CA HIS A 33 2.26 -3.21 5.87
C HIS A 33 1.36 -3.16 4.62
N GLY A 34 1.77 -2.47 3.55
CA GLY A 34 1.17 -2.71 2.23
C GLY A 34 1.67 -4.07 1.72
N PHE A 35 0.81 -5.09 1.72
CA PHE A 35 1.02 -6.47 1.21
C PHE A 35 2.35 -6.65 0.46
N ALA A 36 3.44 -7.00 1.15
CA ALA A 36 4.74 -7.33 0.56
C ALA A 36 5.30 -6.31 -0.47
N GLY A 37 5.01 -5.01 -0.30
CA GLY A 37 5.43 -3.98 -1.26
C GLY A 37 4.66 -4.01 -2.59
N LEU A 38 3.56 -4.77 -2.69
CA LEU A 38 2.66 -4.66 -3.83
C LEU A 38 1.95 -3.31 -3.76
N PRO A 39 2.23 -2.40 -4.70
CA PRO A 39 1.49 -1.16 -4.78
C PRO A 39 0.02 -1.49 -5.06
N PRO A 40 -0.94 -0.80 -4.44
CA PRO A 40 -2.36 -1.00 -4.73
C PRO A 40 -2.68 -0.82 -6.23
N ALA A 41 -1.85 -0.06 -6.95
CA ALA A 41 -1.90 0.07 -8.40
C ALA A 41 -1.70 -1.27 -9.15
N LEU A 42 -0.83 -2.17 -8.66
CA LEU A 42 -0.62 -3.48 -9.28
C LEU A 42 -1.87 -4.37 -9.16
N ILE A 43 -2.53 -4.33 -8.00
CA ILE A 43 -3.80 -5.05 -7.78
C ILE A 43 -4.88 -4.50 -8.72
N ALA A 44 -5.00 -3.18 -8.82
CA ALA A 44 -5.95 -2.55 -9.73
C ALA A 44 -5.68 -2.93 -11.20
N LEU A 45 -4.42 -2.94 -11.62
CA LEU A 45 -4.02 -3.30 -12.98
C LEU A 45 -4.35 -4.77 -13.31
N LEU A 46 -4.12 -5.68 -12.36
CA LEU A 46 -4.48 -7.09 -12.51
C LEU A 46 -6.00 -7.29 -12.66
N LEU A 47 -6.80 -6.58 -11.86
CA LEU A 47 -8.26 -6.63 -11.94
C LEU A 47 -8.77 -6.12 -13.29
N VAL A 48 -8.22 -5.01 -13.79
CA VAL A 48 -8.57 -4.47 -15.11
C VAL A 48 -8.22 -5.45 -16.22
N ALA A 49 -7.02 -6.05 -16.17
CA ALA A 49 -6.58 -7.03 -17.16
C ALA A 49 -7.51 -8.26 -17.20
N LEU A 50 -7.91 -8.78 -16.04
CA LEU A 50 -8.88 -9.87 -15.94
C LEU A 50 -10.24 -9.50 -16.54
N LEU A 51 -10.71 -8.28 -16.26
CA LEU A 51 -12.01 -7.79 -16.75
C LEU A 51 -12.02 -7.67 -18.28
N VAL A 52 -10.93 -7.17 -18.87
CA VAL A 52 -10.77 -7.11 -20.33
C VAL A 52 -10.73 -8.52 -20.93
N LEU A 53 -10.01 -9.44 -20.32
CA LEU A 53 -9.95 -10.84 -20.79
C LEU A 53 -11.32 -11.52 -20.73
N THR A 54 -12.09 -11.33 -19.66
CA THR A 54 -13.42 -11.92 -19.55
C THR A 54 -14.38 -11.34 -20.59
N LEU A 55 -14.34 -10.02 -20.81
CA LEU A 55 -15.15 -9.37 -21.84
C LEU A 55 -14.77 -9.86 -23.24
N ALA A 56 -13.47 -9.96 -23.54
CA ALA A 56 -12.99 -10.49 -24.81
C ALA A 56 -13.41 -11.94 -25.02
N ALA A 57 -13.27 -12.79 -24.00
CA ALA A 57 -13.72 -14.17 -24.05
C ALA A 57 -15.23 -14.28 -24.27
N GLN A 58 -16.04 -13.46 -23.59
CA GLN A 58 -17.50 -13.44 -23.82
C GLN A 58 -17.85 -12.97 -25.24
N HIS A 59 -17.14 -11.99 -25.78
CA HIS A 59 -17.32 -11.54 -27.16
C HIS A 59 -16.93 -12.60 -28.21
N LEU A 60 -15.89 -13.39 -27.93
CA LEU A 60 -15.38 -14.41 -28.85
C LEU A 60 -16.14 -15.74 -28.77
N LEU A 61 -16.61 -16.14 -27.58
CA LEU A 61 -17.39 -17.37 -27.38
C LEU A 61 -18.91 -17.16 -27.53
N GLY A 62 -19.37 -15.91 -27.46
CA GLY A 62 -20.78 -15.54 -27.62
C GLY A 62 -21.18 -15.16 -29.06
N ALA A 63 -20.25 -15.23 -30.02
CA ALA A 63 -20.50 -15.11 -31.46
C ALA A 63 -20.55 -16.49 -32.11
#